data_AF-A0A6B9YLR7-F1
#
_entry.id   AF-A0A6B9YLR7-F1
#
_cell.length_a   1.000
_cell.length_b   1.000
_cell.length_c   1.000
_cell.angle_alpha   90.00
_cell.angle_beta   90.00
_cell.angle_gamma   90.00
#
_symmetry.space_group_name_H-M   'P 1'
#
loop_
_entity.id
_entity.type
_entity.pdbx_description
1 polymer ?
#
loop_
_entity_poly.entity_id
_entity_poly.type
_entity_poly.pdbx_seq_one_letter_code
_entity_poly.pdbx_strand_id
1 'polypeptide(L)'
;MAELNDKFVSMVTATAHVDLRLSDFQPRSCLSLDEHTVLTSRFPAIDYHNHLDSTDPREVLAIMDRCGVEHVVNITMQVGQAALDMMDRFHKAAPGRFSSIGWMDWSGAGRSDFAAVTIERLKRMVDHGACGIKFWKDLGLTLRNSDGKLLRIDDERFAPIFAACGELGLPVMFHTADPTAFFDPIDQFNERYEELAAHPDWSFHGSPVSKRELLEQRNRVIARHPEVTFVGAHCAECSEDLRFLAQQLDALPNLQVDISARTPELGRQPYSTREFFLKYSDRILFGTDLLPDDNMYRLYFRFLETADEYFEYPSHASRQGRWNIYGIFLPDDVLRKVYRENALKLMPHLR
;
A
#
# COMPACT_ATOMS: atom_id res chain seq x y z
N MET A 1 -2.46 -59.63 -25.39
CA MET A 1 -3.47 -58.90 -24.60
C MET A 1 -3.57 -57.52 -25.23
N ALA A 2 -4.67 -57.22 -25.91
CA ALA A 2 -4.84 -55.94 -26.58
C ALA A 2 -5.11 -54.88 -25.49
N GLU A 3 -4.18 -53.93 -25.35
CA GLU A 3 -4.44 -52.70 -24.61
C GLU A 3 -5.63 -52.01 -25.26
N LEU A 4 -6.79 -52.07 -24.59
CA LEU A 4 -7.92 -51.21 -24.88
C LEU A 4 -7.46 -49.78 -24.58
N ASN A 5 -6.97 -49.11 -25.63
CA ASN A 5 -6.65 -47.70 -25.60
C ASN A 5 -7.97 -46.94 -25.43
N ASP A 6 -8.34 -46.71 -24.17
CA ASP A 6 -9.57 -46.03 -23.79
C ASP A 6 -9.52 -44.61 -24.37
N LYS A 7 -10.48 -44.31 -25.27
CA LYS A 7 -10.57 -43.00 -25.93
C LYS A 7 -10.72 -41.86 -24.94
N PHE A 8 -11.39 -42.10 -23.81
CA PHE A 8 -11.50 -41.12 -22.75
C PHE A 8 -10.13 -40.87 -22.10
N VAL A 9 -9.39 -41.94 -21.77
CA VAL A 9 -8.02 -41.83 -21.24
C VAL A 9 -7.14 -41.07 -22.24
N SER A 10 -7.13 -41.47 -23.51
CA SER A 10 -6.34 -40.78 -24.55
C SER A 10 -6.73 -39.31 -24.73
N MET A 11 -8.01 -38.96 -24.57
CA MET A 11 -8.49 -37.57 -24.67
C MET A 11 -8.04 -36.72 -23.49
N VAL A 12 -8.12 -37.25 -22.26
CA VAL A 12 -7.75 -36.49 -21.04
C VAL A 12 -6.24 -36.51 -20.76
N THR A 13 -5.47 -37.42 -21.39
CA THR A 13 -4.00 -37.48 -21.27
C THR A 13 -3.26 -36.91 -22.49
N ALA A 14 -3.96 -36.31 -23.45
CA ALA A 14 -3.31 -35.71 -24.61
C ALA A 14 -2.37 -34.57 -24.17
N THR A 15 -1.15 -34.58 -24.68
CA THR A 15 -0.15 -33.52 -24.47
C THR A 15 0.19 -32.85 -25.80
N ALA A 16 0.62 -31.60 -25.75
CA ALA A 16 1.08 -30.84 -26.91
C ALA A 16 2.46 -30.25 -26.63
N HIS A 17 3.32 -30.24 -27.65
CA HIS A 17 4.52 -29.43 -27.66
C HIS A 17 4.21 -28.11 -28.37
N VAL A 18 4.40 -26.99 -27.67
CA VAL A 18 4.12 -25.64 -28.18
C VAL A 18 5.36 -24.76 -28.02
N ASP A 19 5.49 -23.75 -28.88
CA ASP A 19 6.62 -22.81 -28.94
C ASP A 19 6.26 -21.36 -28.63
N LEU A 20 4.99 -21.08 -28.29
CA LEU A 20 4.54 -19.78 -27.79
C LEU A 20 5.23 -19.46 -26.46
N ARG A 21 5.93 -18.32 -26.40
CA ARG A 21 6.59 -17.86 -25.16
C ARG A 21 5.55 -17.50 -24.12
N LEU A 22 5.81 -17.83 -22.85
CA LEU A 22 4.91 -17.47 -21.76
C LEU A 22 4.74 -15.94 -21.63
N SER A 23 5.76 -15.15 -21.97
CA SER A 23 5.70 -13.68 -22.08
C SER A 23 4.62 -13.19 -23.05
N ASP A 24 4.38 -13.95 -24.12
CA ASP A 24 3.49 -13.59 -25.22
C ASP A 24 2.10 -14.22 -25.03
N PHE A 25 1.95 -15.14 -24.06
CA PHE A 25 0.68 -15.78 -23.73
C PHE A 25 -0.23 -14.83 -22.93
N GLN A 26 -1.09 -14.14 -23.67
CA GLN A 26 -2.10 -13.20 -23.15
C GLN A 26 -3.49 -13.64 -23.65
N PRO A 27 -4.09 -14.70 -23.06
CA PRO A 27 -5.37 -15.23 -23.51
C PRO A 27 -6.47 -14.18 -23.33
N ARG A 28 -7.38 -14.09 -24.31
CA ARG A 28 -8.62 -13.33 -24.15
C ARG A 28 -9.65 -14.22 -23.48
N SER A 29 -10.27 -13.71 -22.41
CA SER A 29 -11.35 -14.43 -21.73
C SER A 29 -12.51 -14.68 -22.69
N CYS A 30 -13.04 -15.91 -22.69
CA CYS A 30 -14.28 -16.26 -23.39
C CYS A 30 -15.51 -16.20 -22.46
N LEU A 31 -15.33 -15.75 -21.21
CA LEU A 31 -16.45 -15.55 -20.30
C LEU A 31 -17.32 -14.40 -20.82
N SER A 32 -18.65 -14.61 -20.82
CA SER A 32 -19.64 -13.57 -21.13
C SER A 32 -20.21 -13.07 -19.81
N LEU A 33 -19.65 -11.98 -19.30
CA LEU A 33 -19.96 -11.40 -18.00
C LEU A 33 -20.45 -9.96 -18.18
N ASP A 34 -21.19 -9.47 -17.20
CA ASP A 34 -21.48 -8.04 -17.13
C ASP A 34 -20.19 -7.26 -16.82
N GLU A 35 -19.98 -6.16 -17.54
CA GLU A 35 -18.81 -5.29 -17.38
C GLU A 35 -19.27 -3.85 -17.14
N HIS A 36 -18.78 -3.27 -16.05
CA HIS A 36 -19.12 -1.90 -15.65
C HIS A 36 -17.91 -0.98 -15.80
N THR A 37 -18.10 0.11 -16.53
CA THR A 37 -17.13 1.21 -16.58
C THR A 37 -17.49 2.24 -15.51
N VAL A 38 -16.77 2.23 -14.39
CA VAL A 38 -16.95 3.21 -13.32
C VAL A 38 -16.08 4.43 -13.64
N LEU A 39 -16.67 5.53 -14.11
CA LEU A 39 -15.91 6.72 -14.55
C LEU A 39 -15.45 7.61 -13.41
N THR A 40 -16.26 7.69 -12.34
CA THR A 40 -16.04 8.51 -11.15
C THR A 40 -16.40 7.69 -9.92
N SER A 41 -15.71 7.93 -8.81
CA SER A 41 -16.08 7.29 -7.54
C SER A 41 -17.52 7.61 -7.12
N ARG A 42 -18.18 6.65 -6.48
CA ARG A 42 -19.56 6.79 -6.00
C ARG A 42 -19.73 7.86 -4.92
N PHE A 43 -18.66 8.12 -4.17
CA PHE A 43 -18.55 9.20 -3.18
C PHE A 43 -17.23 9.95 -3.38
N PRO A 44 -17.12 11.22 -2.96
CA PRO A 44 -15.84 11.93 -2.99
C PRO A 44 -14.74 11.10 -2.31
N ALA A 45 -13.63 10.89 -3.01
CA ALA A 45 -12.54 10.04 -2.54
C ALA A 45 -11.30 10.84 -2.15
N ILE A 46 -10.67 10.44 -1.05
CA ILE A 46 -9.37 10.91 -0.59
C ILE A 46 -8.36 9.80 -0.84
N ASP A 47 -7.43 10.02 -1.76
CA ASP A 47 -6.29 9.13 -1.95
C ASP A 47 -5.25 9.44 -0.86
N TYR A 48 -5.23 8.64 0.20
CA TYR A 48 -4.39 8.89 1.38
C TYR A 48 -2.93 8.43 1.19
N HIS A 49 -2.58 7.82 0.05
CA HIS A 49 -1.25 7.24 -0.16
C HIS A 49 -0.84 7.38 -1.62
N ASN A 50 -0.01 8.39 -1.90
CA ASN A 50 0.62 8.54 -3.20
C ASN A 50 2.01 9.20 -3.09
N HIS A 51 2.84 9.02 -4.11
CA HIS A 51 4.16 9.62 -4.25
C HIS A 51 4.19 10.50 -5.51
N LEU A 52 4.04 11.82 -5.33
CA LEU A 52 3.80 12.76 -6.42
C LEU A 52 5.01 13.64 -6.76
N ASP A 53 6.16 13.44 -6.11
CA ASP A 53 7.31 14.34 -6.16
C ASP A 53 7.75 14.74 -7.59
N SER A 54 7.68 13.80 -8.54
CA SER A 54 8.09 13.98 -9.94
C SER A 54 6.96 14.46 -10.87
N THR A 55 5.74 14.60 -10.37
CA THR A 55 4.54 14.94 -11.17
C THR A 55 4.29 16.45 -11.21
N ASP A 56 3.46 16.92 -12.15
CA ASP A 56 2.91 18.28 -12.12
C ASP A 56 1.58 18.28 -11.31
N PRO A 57 1.48 19.05 -10.21
CA PRO A 57 0.25 19.19 -9.44
C PRO A 57 -0.99 19.53 -10.29
N ARG A 58 -0.84 20.26 -11.40
CA ARG A 58 -1.97 20.64 -12.27
C ARG A 58 -2.50 19.44 -13.06
N GLU A 59 -1.62 18.57 -13.51
CA GLU A 59 -1.99 17.34 -14.22
C GLU A 59 -2.69 16.37 -13.27
N VAL A 60 -2.15 16.21 -12.06
CA VAL A 60 -2.77 15.41 -10.99
C VAL A 60 -4.17 15.95 -10.66
N LEU A 61 -4.31 17.27 -10.48
CA LEU A 61 -5.61 17.90 -10.21
C LEU A 61 -6.63 17.63 -11.32
N ALA A 62 -6.21 17.68 -12.59
CA ALA A 62 -7.10 17.40 -13.71
C ALA A 62 -7.58 15.94 -13.72
N ILE A 63 -6.72 14.99 -13.35
CA ILE A 63 -7.07 13.57 -13.19
C ILE A 63 -8.06 13.40 -12.04
N MET A 64 -7.77 14.03 -10.90
CA MET A 64 -8.62 14.01 -9.71
C MET A 64 -10.05 14.46 -10.03
N ASP A 65 -10.20 15.61 -10.71
CA ASP A 65 -11.51 16.16 -11.07
C ASP A 65 -12.28 15.24 -12.04
N ARG A 66 -11.61 14.57 -12.98
CA ARG A 66 -12.25 13.60 -13.88
C ARG A 66 -12.69 12.32 -13.20
N CYS A 67 -12.08 11.96 -12.07
CA CYS A 67 -12.29 10.69 -11.39
C CYS A 67 -13.14 10.81 -10.10
N GLY A 68 -13.49 12.02 -9.66
CA GLY A 68 -14.20 12.22 -8.39
C GLY A 68 -13.30 12.15 -7.14
N VAL A 69 -11.99 12.29 -7.31
CA VAL A 69 -11.03 12.35 -6.20
C VAL A 69 -10.99 13.78 -5.67
N GLU A 70 -11.50 13.99 -4.45
CA GLU A 70 -11.57 15.33 -3.85
C GLU A 70 -10.21 15.77 -3.30
N HIS A 71 -9.37 14.83 -2.86
CA HIS A 71 -8.11 15.16 -2.20
C HIS A 71 -7.07 14.05 -2.40
N VAL A 72 -5.78 14.42 -2.47
CA VAL A 72 -4.67 13.47 -2.50
C VAL A 72 -3.64 13.84 -1.44
N VAL A 73 -3.13 12.85 -0.72
CA VAL A 73 -2.05 13.01 0.25
C VAL A 73 -0.73 12.59 -0.41
N ASN A 74 0.15 13.57 -0.65
CA ASN A 74 1.50 13.31 -1.14
C ASN A 74 2.41 12.88 0.00
N ILE A 75 3.04 11.71 -0.10
CA ILE A 75 4.13 11.31 0.80
C ILE A 75 5.43 11.72 0.13
N THR A 76 6.10 12.75 0.67
CA THR A 76 7.36 13.23 0.09
C THR A 76 8.40 12.13 0.20
N MET A 77 9.13 11.81 -0.87
CA MET A 77 10.32 10.93 -0.82
C MET A 77 11.60 11.76 -0.69
N GLN A 78 11.51 12.90 0.00
CA GLN A 78 12.58 13.87 0.20
C GLN A 78 12.71 14.17 1.69
N VAL A 79 13.88 14.69 2.09
CA VAL A 79 14.16 15.13 3.47
C VAL A 79 14.66 16.57 3.50
N GLY A 80 14.68 17.18 4.68
CA GLY A 80 15.22 18.53 4.86
C GLY A 80 14.46 19.59 4.04
N GLN A 81 15.19 20.56 3.48
CA GLN A 81 14.56 21.67 2.75
C GLN A 81 13.81 21.19 1.50
N ALA A 82 14.33 20.18 0.80
CA ALA A 82 13.70 19.63 -0.39
C ALA A 82 12.30 19.05 -0.10
N ALA A 83 12.11 18.44 1.09
CA ALA A 83 10.79 17.98 1.53
C ALA A 83 9.83 19.16 1.73
N LEU A 84 10.27 20.21 2.41
CA LEU A 84 9.46 21.40 2.67
C LEU A 84 9.05 22.10 1.38
N ASP A 85 10.00 22.25 0.44
CA ASP A 85 9.73 22.85 -0.87
C ASP A 85 8.72 22.01 -1.68
N MET A 86 8.77 20.68 -1.55
CA MET A 86 7.81 19.77 -2.19
C MET A 86 6.40 19.91 -1.62
N MET A 87 6.28 19.96 -0.29
CA MET A 87 4.99 20.19 0.39
C MET A 87 4.38 21.51 -0.08
N ASP A 88 5.18 22.58 -0.04
CA ASP A 88 4.80 23.91 -0.49
C ASP A 88 4.33 23.93 -1.95
N ARG A 89 5.02 23.20 -2.84
CA ARG A 89 4.67 23.12 -4.26
C ARG A 89 3.25 22.60 -4.46
N PHE A 90 2.88 21.51 -3.80
CA PHE A 90 1.54 20.92 -3.93
C PHE A 90 0.48 21.75 -3.20
N HIS A 91 0.77 22.20 -1.97
CA HIS A 91 -0.17 23.02 -1.19
C HIS A 91 -0.52 24.34 -1.89
N LYS A 92 0.45 25.00 -2.55
CA LYS A 92 0.24 26.24 -3.31
C LYS A 92 -0.49 26.01 -4.63
N ALA A 93 -0.30 24.86 -5.27
CA ALA A 93 -0.89 24.58 -6.57
C ALA A 93 -2.43 24.49 -6.51
N ALA A 94 -2.97 23.87 -5.46
CA ALA A 94 -4.40 23.80 -5.21
C ALA A 94 -4.69 23.67 -3.70
N PRO A 95 -4.84 24.79 -2.98
CA PRO A 95 -5.16 24.78 -1.55
C PRO A 95 -6.41 23.94 -1.25
N GLY A 96 -6.31 23.05 -0.28
CA GLY A 96 -7.40 22.15 0.12
C GLY A 96 -7.61 20.93 -0.79
N ARG A 97 -6.82 20.75 -1.86
CA ARG A 97 -6.84 19.54 -2.71
C ARG A 97 -5.65 18.61 -2.47
N PHE A 98 -4.58 19.13 -1.87
CA PHE A 98 -3.39 18.37 -1.51
C PHE A 98 -3.02 18.58 -0.05
N SER A 99 -2.63 17.49 0.61
CA SER A 99 -1.94 17.48 1.91
C SER A 99 -0.65 16.68 1.76
N SER A 100 0.25 16.77 2.73
CA SER A 100 1.53 16.07 2.64
C SER A 100 1.86 15.28 3.91
N ILE A 101 2.42 14.08 3.72
CA ILE A 101 3.09 13.30 4.77
C ILE A 101 4.60 13.48 4.58
N GLY A 102 5.31 13.78 5.66
CA GLY A 102 6.76 13.91 5.65
C GLY A 102 7.47 12.56 5.55
N TRP A 103 8.76 12.58 5.22
CA TRP A 103 9.64 11.41 5.19
C TRP A 103 10.57 11.37 6.40
N MET A 104 10.76 10.19 6.99
CA MET A 104 11.72 10.03 8.07
C MET A 104 13.17 10.24 7.58
N ASP A 105 13.90 11.17 8.21
CA ASP A 105 15.31 11.45 7.91
C ASP A 105 16.24 10.71 8.89
N TRP A 106 16.86 9.65 8.40
CA TRP A 106 17.83 8.83 9.14
C TRP A 106 19.23 9.45 9.23
N SER A 107 19.46 10.63 8.65
CA SER A 107 20.75 11.32 8.71
C SER A 107 21.11 11.59 10.17
N GLY A 108 22.20 10.95 10.63
CA GLY A 108 22.68 11.05 12.01
C GLY A 108 22.11 10.02 12.97
N ALA A 109 21.49 8.93 12.51
CA ALA A 109 20.89 7.88 13.37
C ALA A 109 21.84 7.27 14.43
N GLY A 110 23.16 7.36 14.23
CA GLY A 110 24.16 6.92 15.21
C GLY A 110 24.45 7.93 16.34
N ARG A 111 23.92 9.14 16.29
CA ARG A 111 24.18 10.19 17.29
C ARG A 111 23.31 10.00 18.53
N SER A 112 23.84 10.37 19.69
CA SER A 112 23.09 10.30 20.96
C SER A 112 21.93 11.30 21.04
N ASP A 113 21.99 12.40 20.29
CA ASP A 113 20.95 13.43 20.20
C ASP A 113 19.97 13.21 19.04
N PHE A 114 20.05 12.07 18.33
CA PHE A 114 19.28 11.81 17.11
C PHE A 114 17.77 11.95 17.31
N ALA A 115 17.23 11.45 18.42
CA ALA A 115 15.80 11.58 18.73
C ALA A 115 15.40 13.05 18.87
N ALA A 116 16.19 13.86 19.61
CA ALA A 116 15.92 15.29 19.77
C ALA A 116 15.99 16.05 18.43
N VAL A 117 17.00 15.77 17.60
CA VAL A 117 17.11 16.35 16.25
C VAL A 117 15.92 15.97 15.37
N THR A 118 15.48 14.72 15.44
CA THR A 118 14.31 14.24 14.68
C THR A 118 13.03 14.93 15.12
N ILE A 119 12.83 15.12 16.43
CA ILE A 119 11.67 15.84 16.96
C ILE A 119 11.64 17.29 16.44
N GLU A 120 12.78 17.97 16.37
CA GLU A 120 12.85 19.32 15.78
C GLU A 120 12.57 19.30 14.26
N ARG A 121 13.02 18.27 13.54
CA ARG A 121 12.65 18.07 12.12
C ARG A 121 11.13 17.85 11.95
N LEU A 122 10.50 17.06 12.83
CA LEU A 122 9.06 16.81 12.83
C LEU A 122 8.28 18.12 13.01
N LYS A 123 8.64 18.92 14.03
CA LYS A 123 8.00 20.23 14.26
C LYS A 123 8.09 21.13 13.04
N ARG A 124 9.25 21.21 12.39
CA ARG A 124 9.42 21.98 11.15
C ARG A 124 8.53 21.50 10.01
N MET A 125 8.33 20.20 9.85
CA MET A 125 7.41 19.66 8.84
C MET A 125 5.94 19.98 9.18
N VAL A 126 5.56 19.86 10.45
CA VAL A 126 4.22 20.25 10.93
C VAL A 126 3.96 21.75 10.69
N ASP A 127 4.95 22.60 10.93
CA ASP A 127 4.87 24.04 10.64
C ASP A 127 4.66 24.34 9.14
N HIS A 128 5.05 23.41 8.25
CA HIS A 128 4.81 23.48 6.80
C HIS A 128 3.56 22.70 6.34
N GLY A 129 2.71 22.29 7.29
CA GLY A 129 1.43 21.65 7.00
C GLY A 129 1.52 20.15 6.76
N ALA A 130 2.59 19.47 7.21
CA ALA A 130 2.61 18.02 7.18
C ALA A 130 1.51 17.44 8.09
N CYS A 131 0.74 16.48 7.57
CA CYS A 131 -0.35 15.80 8.26
C CYS A 131 -0.01 14.36 8.66
N GLY A 132 1.27 13.97 8.57
CA GLY A 132 1.78 12.69 9.04
C GLY A 132 3.29 12.56 8.80
N ILE A 133 3.87 11.45 9.26
CA ILE A 133 5.26 11.06 8.98
C ILE A 133 5.34 9.61 8.52
N LYS A 134 6.12 9.35 7.47
CA LYS A 134 6.37 8.01 6.93
C LYS A 134 7.69 7.45 7.46
N PHE A 135 7.63 6.23 7.99
CA PHE A 135 8.79 5.38 8.23
C PHE A 135 8.82 4.31 7.13
N TRP A 136 9.90 4.32 6.34
CA TRP A 136 10.06 3.40 5.23
C TRP A 136 10.71 2.08 5.64
N LYS A 137 10.68 1.11 4.73
CA LYS A 137 11.08 -0.28 4.97
C LYS A 137 12.59 -0.44 5.13
N ASP A 138 13.36 0.61 4.84
CA ASP A 138 14.79 0.67 5.12
C ASP A 138 15.08 0.44 6.62
N LEU A 139 14.22 0.93 7.52
CA LEU A 139 14.22 0.57 8.92
C LEU A 139 13.82 -0.90 9.10
N GLY A 140 14.77 -1.71 9.57
CA GLY A 140 14.58 -3.14 9.76
C GLY A 140 15.08 -4.01 8.62
N LEU A 141 15.30 -3.47 7.41
CA LEU A 141 15.82 -4.24 6.26
C LEU A 141 17.23 -3.82 5.84
N THR A 142 17.56 -2.52 5.84
CA THR A 142 18.84 -2.05 5.27
C THR A 142 19.62 -1.10 6.17
N LEU A 143 18.95 -0.28 6.98
CA LEU A 143 19.63 0.70 7.84
C LEU A 143 20.44 0.03 8.94
N ARG A 144 21.65 0.54 9.16
CA ARG A 144 22.59 0.01 10.15
C ARG A 144 23.02 1.08 11.13
N ASN A 145 23.32 0.67 12.35
CA ASN A 145 23.98 1.52 13.34
C ASN A 145 25.49 1.65 13.02
N SER A 146 26.19 2.39 13.88
CA SER A 146 27.65 2.58 13.76
C SER A 146 28.48 1.31 13.98
N ASP A 147 27.92 0.26 14.60
CA ASP A 147 28.60 -1.03 14.80
C ASP A 147 28.31 -2.06 13.68
N GLY A 148 27.56 -1.64 12.63
CA GLY A 148 27.23 -2.44 11.46
C GLY A 148 25.99 -3.34 11.63
N LYS A 149 25.39 -3.40 12.82
CA LYS A 149 24.14 -4.14 13.05
C LYS A 149 22.95 -3.40 12.45
N LEU A 150 22.00 -4.19 11.97
CA LEU A 150 20.74 -3.70 11.43
C LEU A 150 19.95 -2.98 12.52
N LEU A 151 19.41 -1.79 12.19
CA LEU A 151 18.51 -1.07 13.06
C LEU A 151 17.18 -1.80 13.13
N ARG A 152 16.75 -2.13 14.35
CA ARG A 152 15.45 -2.74 14.60
C ARG A 152 14.37 -1.66 14.59
N ILE A 153 13.17 -2.03 14.16
CA ILE A 153 12.02 -1.11 14.16
C ILE A 153 11.60 -0.77 15.59
N ASP A 154 11.71 -1.72 16.51
CA ASP A 154 11.30 -1.61 17.92
C ASP A 154 12.39 -1.08 18.87
N ASP A 155 13.49 -0.56 18.32
CA ASP A 155 14.60 -0.01 19.09
C ASP A 155 14.13 1.14 19.99
N GLU A 156 14.37 1.02 21.29
CA GLU A 156 13.88 1.97 22.31
C GLU A 156 14.44 3.38 22.11
N ARG A 157 15.58 3.52 21.41
CA ARG A 157 16.15 4.84 21.09
C ARG A 157 15.22 5.69 20.21
N PHE A 158 14.28 5.07 19.49
CA PHE A 158 13.30 5.77 18.66
C PHE A 158 11.98 6.02 19.38
N ALA A 159 11.75 5.44 20.56
CA ALA A 159 10.51 5.65 21.32
C ALA A 159 10.16 7.13 21.58
N PRO A 160 11.13 8.03 21.87
CA PRO A 160 10.82 9.46 22.03
C PRO A 160 10.29 10.13 20.76
N ILE A 161 10.64 9.62 19.57
CA ILE A 161 10.16 10.17 18.29
C ILE A 161 8.67 9.86 18.13
N PHE A 162 8.25 8.63 18.43
CA PHE A 162 6.84 8.24 18.37
C PHE A 162 6.00 8.96 19.44
N ALA A 163 6.52 9.09 20.67
CA ALA A 163 5.85 9.86 21.72
C ALA A 163 5.60 11.32 21.29
N ALA A 164 6.59 11.97 20.67
CA ALA A 164 6.43 13.31 20.13
C ALA A 164 5.39 13.39 18.99
N CYS A 165 5.27 12.34 18.16
CA CYS A 165 4.19 12.28 17.17
C CYS A 165 2.81 12.27 17.86
N GLY A 166 2.67 11.55 18.98
CA GLY A 166 1.45 11.54 19.78
C GLY A 166 1.11 12.92 20.37
N GLU A 167 2.10 13.60 20.95
CA GLU A 167 1.94 14.97 21.47
C GLU A 167 1.54 15.97 20.38
N LEU A 168 2.06 15.81 19.17
CA LEU A 168 1.74 16.64 18.01
C LEU A 168 0.42 16.26 17.32
N GLY A 169 -0.23 15.16 17.73
CA GLY A 169 -1.38 14.61 17.04
C GLY A 169 -1.07 14.17 15.60
N LEU A 170 0.17 13.78 15.32
CA LEU A 170 0.70 13.46 14.00
C LEU A 170 0.64 11.95 13.75
N PRO A 171 -0.20 11.46 12.81
CA PRO A 171 -0.23 10.05 12.44
C PRO A 171 1.12 9.55 11.90
N VAL A 172 1.45 8.30 12.23
CA VAL A 172 2.68 7.63 11.77
C VAL A 172 2.33 6.56 10.75
N MET A 173 2.79 6.71 9.51
CA MET A 173 2.64 5.68 8.50
C MET A 173 3.87 4.77 8.48
N PHE A 174 3.67 3.47 8.67
CA PHE A 174 4.71 2.47 8.49
C PHE A 174 4.57 1.81 7.12
N HIS A 175 5.66 1.76 6.37
CA HIS A 175 5.88 0.77 5.32
C HIS A 175 7.02 -0.11 5.79
N THR A 176 6.70 -1.31 6.29
CA THR A 176 7.67 -2.13 7.04
C THR A 176 8.30 -3.23 6.18
N ALA A 177 7.57 -3.71 5.18
CA ALA A 177 7.97 -4.83 4.34
C ALA A 177 7.24 -4.78 2.98
N ASP A 178 7.46 -5.79 2.16
CA ASP A 178 6.82 -5.96 0.86
C ASP A 178 6.03 -7.30 0.82
N PRO A 179 5.39 -7.66 -0.31
CA PRO A 179 4.68 -8.93 -0.43
C PRO A 179 5.52 -10.14 0.01
N THR A 180 4.87 -11.18 0.52
CA THR A 180 5.56 -12.35 1.10
C THR A 180 6.52 -12.98 0.11
N ALA A 181 6.12 -13.03 -1.17
CA ALA A 181 6.92 -13.54 -2.27
C ALA A 181 8.24 -12.77 -2.50
N PHE A 182 8.40 -11.55 -2.00
CA PHE A 182 9.65 -10.79 -2.11
C PHE A 182 10.74 -11.35 -1.18
N PHE A 183 10.36 -12.15 -0.17
CA PHE A 183 11.27 -12.84 0.74
C PHE A 183 11.60 -14.27 0.28
N ASP A 184 10.93 -14.76 -0.77
CA ASP A 184 11.15 -16.07 -1.37
C ASP A 184 12.15 -16.00 -2.54
N PRO A 185 12.81 -17.12 -2.92
CA PRO A 185 13.66 -17.16 -4.11
C PRO A 185 12.94 -16.67 -5.37
N ILE A 186 13.65 -16.01 -6.29
CA ILE A 186 13.11 -15.63 -7.59
C ILE A 186 13.22 -16.82 -8.55
N ASP A 187 12.24 -17.72 -8.49
CA ASP A 187 12.18 -18.95 -9.29
C ASP A 187 10.76 -19.26 -9.82
N GLN A 188 10.56 -20.43 -10.43
CA GLN A 188 9.28 -20.83 -11.02
C GLN A 188 8.13 -20.98 -10.01
N PHE A 189 8.40 -20.94 -8.70
CA PHE A 189 7.38 -21.03 -7.65
C PHE A 189 7.00 -19.66 -7.09
N ASN A 190 7.72 -18.60 -7.47
CA ASN A 190 7.47 -17.25 -6.97
C ASN A 190 6.34 -16.56 -7.77
N GLU A 191 5.23 -16.24 -7.11
CA GLU A 191 4.07 -15.61 -7.78
C GLU A 191 4.35 -14.18 -8.28
N ARG A 192 5.43 -13.56 -7.80
CA ARG A 192 5.92 -12.23 -8.19
C ARG A 192 7.14 -12.30 -9.11
N TYR A 193 7.39 -13.44 -9.74
CA TYR A 193 8.58 -13.67 -10.57
C TYR A 193 8.85 -12.55 -11.59
N GLU A 194 7.85 -12.11 -12.36
CA GLU A 194 8.05 -11.08 -13.40
C GLU A 194 8.34 -9.70 -12.81
N GLU A 195 7.67 -9.36 -11.71
CA GLU A 195 7.88 -8.11 -10.97
C GLU A 195 9.31 -8.06 -10.42
N LEU A 196 9.76 -9.14 -9.78
CA LEU A 196 11.11 -9.26 -9.21
C LEU A 196 12.20 -9.48 -10.27
N ALA A 197 11.86 -10.05 -11.43
CA ALA A 197 12.79 -10.13 -12.55
C ALA A 197 13.03 -8.75 -13.19
N ALA A 198 12.01 -7.89 -13.23
CA ALA A 198 12.13 -6.51 -13.66
C ALA A 198 12.83 -5.63 -12.61
N HIS A 199 12.66 -5.95 -11.32
CA HIS A 199 13.24 -5.23 -10.18
C HIS A 199 13.94 -6.16 -9.19
N PRO A 200 15.12 -6.73 -9.54
CA PRO A 200 15.80 -7.70 -8.67
C PRO A 200 16.22 -7.14 -7.31
N ASP A 201 16.45 -5.82 -7.24
CA ASP A 201 16.79 -5.08 -6.02
C ASP A 201 15.65 -4.99 -5.00
N TRP A 202 14.42 -5.34 -5.40
CA TRP A 202 13.28 -5.42 -4.49
C TRP A 202 13.22 -6.74 -3.71
N SER A 203 14.02 -7.73 -4.09
CA SER A 203 14.04 -9.00 -3.37
C SER A 203 14.74 -8.86 -2.00
N PHE A 204 14.06 -9.35 -0.98
CA PHE A 204 14.58 -9.54 0.38
C PHE A 204 14.91 -11.00 0.67
N HIS A 205 14.98 -11.84 -0.36
CA HIS A 205 15.45 -13.20 -0.21
C HIS A 205 16.87 -13.22 0.37
N GLY A 206 17.06 -13.95 1.46
CA GLY A 206 18.32 -13.96 2.22
C GLY A 206 18.46 -12.82 3.24
N SER A 207 17.43 -12.00 3.46
CA SER A 207 17.38 -11.05 4.58
C SER A 207 17.64 -11.78 5.90
N PRO A 208 18.46 -11.23 6.81
CA PRO A 208 18.70 -11.82 8.13
C PRO A 208 17.47 -11.71 9.05
N VAL A 209 16.47 -10.93 8.66
CA VAL A 209 15.21 -10.75 9.40
C VAL A 209 14.05 -11.14 8.50
N SER A 210 13.21 -12.06 8.97
CA SER A 210 12.03 -12.50 8.23
C SER A 210 10.94 -11.43 8.21
N LYS A 211 10.07 -11.46 7.20
CA LYS A 211 8.87 -10.61 7.14
C LYS A 211 8.07 -10.65 8.45
N ARG A 212 7.83 -11.85 9.00
CA ARG A 212 7.08 -12.01 10.25
C ARG A 212 7.73 -11.26 11.42
N GLU A 213 9.05 -11.36 11.58
CA GLU A 213 9.76 -10.66 12.65
C GLU A 213 9.71 -9.14 12.46
N LEU A 214 9.78 -8.62 11.24
CA LEU A 214 9.62 -7.19 10.95
C LEU A 214 8.24 -6.67 11.38
N LEU A 215 7.18 -7.41 11.02
CA LEU A 215 5.82 -7.05 11.38
C LEU A 215 5.64 -7.07 12.90
N GLU A 216 6.18 -8.07 13.59
CA GLU A 216 6.12 -8.14 15.06
C GLU A 216 6.92 -7.00 15.74
N GLN A 217 8.07 -6.59 15.19
CA GLN A 217 8.78 -5.39 15.67
C GLN A 217 7.90 -4.14 15.53
N ARG A 218 7.30 -3.92 14.35
CA ARG A 218 6.36 -2.82 14.12
C ARG A 218 5.19 -2.85 15.11
N ASN A 219 4.58 -4.01 15.30
CA ASN A 219 3.42 -4.18 16.19
C ASN A 219 3.78 -3.85 17.66
N ARG A 220 5.00 -4.17 18.11
CA ARG A 220 5.50 -3.76 19.44
C ARG A 220 5.62 -2.25 19.58
N VAL A 221 6.03 -1.54 18.53
CA VAL A 221 6.01 -0.05 18.53
C VAL A 221 4.59 0.47 18.65
N ILE A 222 3.67 -0.03 17.82
CA ILE A 222 2.27 0.40 17.81
C ILE A 222 1.63 0.21 19.20
N ALA A 223 1.83 -0.96 19.82
CA ALA A 223 1.31 -1.28 21.14
C ALA A 223 1.90 -0.41 22.26
N ARG A 224 3.16 0.02 22.12
CA ARG A 224 3.86 0.87 23.11
C ARG A 224 3.36 2.31 23.11
N HIS A 225 2.75 2.77 22.01
CA HIS A 225 2.35 4.15 21.77
C HIS A 225 0.84 4.28 21.50
N PRO A 226 -0.04 3.94 22.48
CA PRO A 226 -1.49 3.95 22.28
C PRO A 226 -2.08 5.34 21.96
N GLU A 227 -1.37 6.41 22.30
CA GLU A 227 -1.71 7.80 21.99
C GLU A 227 -1.47 8.20 20.52
N VAL A 228 -0.69 7.41 19.77
CA VAL A 228 -0.37 7.66 18.37
C VAL A 228 -1.29 6.85 17.48
N THR A 229 -1.89 7.48 16.47
CA THR A 229 -2.54 6.73 15.40
C THR A 229 -1.50 6.30 14.37
N PHE A 230 -1.43 5.00 14.11
CA PHE A 230 -0.57 4.43 13.09
C PHE A 230 -1.37 4.10 11.84
N VAL A 231 -0.72 4.18 10.67
CA VAL A 231 -1.24 3.68 9.40
C VAL A 231 -0.28 2.63 8.87
N GLY A 232 -0.71 1.36 8.86
CA GLY A 232 0.01 0.27 8.21
C GLY A 232 -0.21 0.32 6.71
N ALA A 233 0.82 0.69 5.97
CA ALA A 233 0.75 0.77 4.52
C ALA A 233 0.44 -0.59 3.90
N HIS A 234 -0.28 -0.58 2.77
CA HIS A 234 -0.49 -1.78 1.96
C HIS A 234 -1.12 -2.95 2.75
N CYS A 235 -2.21 -2.69 3.44
CA CYS A 235 -2.86 -3.62 4.37
C CYS A 235 -1.92 -4.06 5.51
N ALA A 236 -1.14 -3.12 6.05
CA ALA A 236 -0.06 -3.41 6.99
C ALA A 236 0.86 -4.56 6.52
N GLU A 237 1.13 -4.60 5.21
CA GLU A 237 1.92 -5.62 4.51
C GLU A 237 1.39 -7.06 4.64
N CYS A 238 0.09 -7.22 4.91
CA CYS A 238 -0.55 -8.50 5.22
C CYS A 238 -1.73 -8.83 4.31
N SER A 239 -1.79 -8.24 3.12
CA SER A 239 -2.87 -8.48 2.14
C SER A 239 -3.05 -9.95 1.71
N GLU A 240 -2.00 -10.76 1.78
CA GLU A 240 -2.00 -12.20 1.49
C GLU A 240 -2.55 -13.03 2.65
N ASP A 241 -2.59 -12.47 3.87
CA ASP A 241 -3.02 -13.14 5.10
C ASP A 241 -3.97 -12.22 5.89
N LEU A 242 -5.19 -12.04 5.37
CA LEU A 242 -6.22 -11.20 5.99
C LEU A 242 -6.63 -11.69 7.38
N ARG A 243 -6.44 -12.98 7.68
CA ARG A 243 -6.68 -13.52 9.02
C ARG A 243 -5.69 -12.98 10.02
N PHE A 244 -4.40 -12.98 9.69
CA PHE A 244 -3.40 -12.35 10.55
C PHE A 244 -3.62 -10.84 10.65
N LEU A 245 -3.93 -10.16 9.54
CA LEU A 245 -4.22 -8.73 9.59
C LEU A 245 -5.40 -8.40 10.53
N ALA A 246 -6.47 -9.20 10.48
CA ALA A 246 -7.61 -9.06 11.38
C ALA A 246 -7.20 -9.20 12.86
N GLN A 247 -6.34 -10.17 13.18
CA GLN A 247 -5.80 -10.32 14.54
C GLN A 247 -5.02 -9.08 14.99
N GLN A 248 -4.27 -8.44 14.09
CA GLN A 248 -3.55 -7.21 14.40
C GLN A 248 -4.50 -6.03 14.64
N LEU A 249 -5.52 -5.85 13.80
CA LEU A 249 -6.50 -4.77 13.98
C LEU A 249 -7.32 -4.94 15.26
N ASP A 250 -7.63 -6.18 15.65
CA ASP A 250 -8.32 -6.50 16.90
C ASP A 250 -7.42 -6.21 18.13
N ALA A 251 -6.11 -6.48 18.03
CA ALA A 251 -5.16 -6.27 19.13
C ALA A 251 -4.65 -4.82 19.27
N LEU A 252 -4.63 -4.06 18.17
CA LEU A 252 -4.03 -2.73 18.10
C LEU A 252 -5.11 -1.69 17.74
N PRO A 253 -5.81 -1.10 18.73
CA PRO A 253 -6.93 -0.18 18.48
C PRO A 253 -6.52 1.14 17.81
N ASN A 254 -5.22 1.45 17.77
CA ASN A 254 -4.64 2.64 17.16
C ASN A 254 -4.02 2.39 15.77
N LEU A 255 -4.21 1.21 15.15
CA LEU A 255 -3.72 0.86 13.81
C LEU A 255 -4.78 1.02 12.69
N GLN A 256 -4.68 2.03 11.83
CA GLN A 256 -5.38 2.07 10.54
C GLN A 256 -4.58 1.32 9.47
N VAL A 257 -5.20 0.99 8.35
CA VAL A 257 -4.50 0.48 7.16
C VAL A 257 -4.98 1.14 5.89
N ASP A 258 -4.13 1.28 4.90
CA ASP A 258 -4.54 1.62 3.53
C ASP A 258 -4.52 0.39 2.61
N ILE A 259 -5.12 0.51 1.43
CA ILE A 259 -5.23 -0.59 0.44
C ILE A 259 -4.27 -0.42 -0.75
N SER A 260 -3.36 0.55 -0.66
CA SER A 260 -2.54 1.00 -1.78
C SER A 260 -1.68 -0.13 -2.33
N ALA A 261 -1.59 -0.23 -3.66
CA ALA A 261 -0.92 -1.29 -4.40
C ALA A 261 -1.33 -2.74 -4.02
N ARG A 262 -2.49 -2.98 -3.39
CA ARG A 262 -2.95 -4.33 -2.95
C ARG A 262 -4.24 -4.84 -3.59
N THR A 263 -4.73 -4.18 -4.64
CA THR A 263 -5.77 -4.75 -5.50
C THR A 263 -5.46 -6.15 -6.02
N PRO A 264 -4.22 -6.52 -6.43
CA PRO A 264 -3.93 -7.89 -6.88
C PRO A 264 -4.17 -8.97 -5.81
N GLU A 265 -3.85 -8.69 -4.54
CA GLU A 265 -4.07 -9.65 -3.45
C GLU A 265 -5.51 -9.64 -2.96
N LEU A 266 -6.07 -8.46 -2.75
CA LEU A 266 -7.42 -8.31 -2.22
C LEU A 266 -8.47 -8.80 -3.22
N GLY A 267 -8.30 -8.48 -4.50
CA GLY A 267 -9.23 -8.81 -5.56
C GLY A 267 -9.17 -10.27 -6.02
N ARG A 268 -8.08 -11.02 -5.73
CA ARG A 268 -8.02 -12.47 -5.99
C ARG A 268 -8.61 -13.33 -4.86
N GLN A 269 -9.03 -12.71 -3.76
CA GLN A 269 -9.69 -13.36 -2.62
C GLN A 269 -11.01 -12.63 -2.23
N PRO A 270 -11.92 -12.37 -3.19
CA PRO A 270 -12.97 -11.35 -3.06
C PRO A 270 -13.92 -11.56 -1.87
N TYR A 271 -14.25 -12.81 -1.52
CA TYR A 271 -15.13 -13.11 -0.40
C TYR A 271 -14.51 -12.75 0.96
N SER A 272 -13.27 -13.20 1.19
CA SER A 272 -12.51 -12.88 2.41
C SER A 272 -12.26 -11.38 2.51
N THR A 273 -11.92 -10.73 1.40
CA THR A 273 -11.74 -9.28 1.34
C THR A 273 -13.03 -8.54 1.67
N ARG A 274 -14.16 -8.92 1.07
CA ARG A 274 -15.45 -8.30 1.37
C ARG A 274 -15.78 -8.41 2.85
N GLU A 275 -15.69 -9.61 3.44
CA GLU A 275 -15.94 -9.81 4.87
C GLU A 275 -15.03 -8.94 5.75
N PHE A 276 -13.74 -8.85 5.39
CA PHE A 276 -12.77 -8.00 6.08
C PHE A 276 -13.16 -6.52 6.02
N PHE A 277 -13.54 -6.00 4.85
CA PHE A 277 -13.95 -4.60 4.68
C PHE A 277 -15.24 -4.29 5.42
N LEU A 278 -16.21 -5.21 5.45
CA LEU A 278 -17.44 -5.04 6.23
C LEU A 278 -17.13 -4.95 7.73
N LYS A 279 -16.27 -5.84 8.26
CA LYS A 279 -15.91 -5.88 9.69
C LYS A 279 -15.08 -4.66 10.12
N TYR A 280 -14.10 -4.25 9.31
CA TYR A 280 -13.11 -3.21 9.66
C TYR A 280 -13.31 -1.90 8.90
N SER A 281 -14.53 -1.63 8.43
CA SER A 281 -14.84 -0.45 7.59
C SER A 281 -14.40 0.89 8.20
N ASP A 282 -14.32 1.01 9.53
CA ASP A 282 -13.85 2.22 10.23
C ASP A 282 -12.33 2.37 10.34
N ARG A 283 -11.57 1.40 9.81
CA ARG A 283 -10.12 1.30 9.95
C ARG A 283 -9.33 1.21 8.64
N ILE A 284 -10.04 1.22 7.51
CA ILE A 284 -9.47 1.06 6.18
C ILE A 284 -9.51 2.40 5.44
N LEU A 285 -8.38 2.79 4.85
CA LEU A 285 -8.18 4.01 4.09
C LEU A 285 -8.05 3.69 2.60
N PHE A 286 -8.68 4.49 1.77
CA PHE A 286 -8.38 4.49 0.34
C PHE A 286 -7.00 5.11 0.09
N GLY A 287 -6.23 4.46 -0.77
CA GLY A 287 -4.90 4.89 -1.19
C GLY A 287 -4.50 4.09 -2.42
N THR A 288 -3.70 4.66 -3.32
CA THR A 288 -3.37 4.00 -4.59
C THR A 288 -1.92 3.53 -4.66
N ASP A 289 -0.96 4.35 -4.23
CA ASP A 289 0.48 4.14 -4.40
C ASP A 289 0.87 3.80 -5.86
N LEU A 290 0.19 4.44 -6.80
CA LEU A 290 0.44 4.36 -8.23
C LEU A 290 0.45 5.77 -8.81
N LEU A 291 1.19 5.96 -9.91
CA LEU A 291 1.13 7.21 -10.66
C LEU A 291 -0.33 7.54 -11.00
N PRO A 292 -0.82 8.75 -10.67
CA PRO A 292 -2.18 9.14 -10.98
C PRO A 292 -2.48 8.98 -12.48
N ASP A 293 -3.56 8.27 -12.77
CA ASP A 293 -4.08 8.04 -14.12
C ASP A 293 -5.59 7.77 -14.04
N ASP A 294 -6.33 8.14 -15.08
CA ASP A 294 -7.78 7.94 -15.14
C ASP A 294 -8.15 6.47 -15.01
N ASN A 295 -7.51 5.59 -15.80
CA ASN A 295 -7.83 4.17 -15.80
C ASN A 295 -7.44 3.52 -14.47
N MET A 296 -6.32 3.95 -13.88
CA MET A 296 -5.90 3.49 -12.56
C MET A 296 -7.00 3.70 -11.50
N TYR A 297 -7.51 4.92 -11.35
CA TYR A 297 -8.58 5.22 -10.38
C TYR A 297 -9.87 4.46 -10.70
N ARG A 298 -10.25 4.40 -11.98
CA ARG A 298 -11.48 3.70 -12.41
C ARG A 298 -11.42 2.20 -12.13
N LEU A 299 -10.26 1.57 -12.25
CA LEU A 299 -10.11 0.16 -11.87
C LEU A 299 -10.18 -0.05 -10.35
N TYR A 300 -9.69 0.90 -9.54
CA TYR A 300 -9.93 0.89 -8.10
C TYR A 300 -11.42 1.00 -7.76
N PHE A 301 -12.15 1.88 -8.43
CA PHE A 301 -13.60 2.03 -8.20
C PHE A 301 -14.36 0.80 -8.67
N ARG A 302 -14.03 0.24 -9.85
CA ARG A 302 -14.58 -1.03 -10.33
C ARG A 302 -14.37 -2.15 -9.30
N PHE A 303 -13.16 -2.28 -8.76
CA PHE A 303 -12.84 -3.25 -7.71
C PHE A 303 -13.71 -3.06 -6.46
N LEU A 304 -13.86 -1.84 -5.96
CA LEU A 304 -14.58 -1.59 -4.70
C LEU A 304 -16.11 -1.61 -4.85
N GLU A 305 -16.63 -1.12 -5.98
CA GLU A 305 -18.04 -0.77 -6.14
C GLU A 305 -18.87 -1.81 -6.87
N THR A 306 -18.26 -2.69 -7.67
CA THR A 306 -18.99 -3.63 -8.54
C THR A 306 -18.79 -5.08 -8.12
N ALA A 307 -19.63 -5.97 -8.67
CA ALA A 307 -19.49 -7.42 -8.55
C ALA A 307 -18.84 -8.02 -9.82
N ASP A 308 -18.11 -7.22 -10.60
CA ASP A 308 -17.48 -7.66 -11.85
C ASP A 308 -16.50 -8.80 -11.57
N GLU A 309 -16.41 -9.73 -12.51
CA GLU A 309 -15.57 -10.90 -12.37
C GLU A 309 -14.46 -10.89 -13.41
N TYR A 310 -13.29 -11.36 -13.01
CA TYR A 310 -12.18 -11.69 -13.91
C TYR A 310 -11.71 -10.53 -14.81
N PHE A 311 -11.35 -9.39 -14.21
CA PHE A 311 -10.82 -8.22 -14.91
C PHE A 311 -9.40 -7.84 -14.45
N GLU A 312 -8.71 -7.01 -15.24
CA GLU A 312 -7.38 -6.51 -14.90
C GLU A 312 -7.44 -5.46 -13.79
N TYR A 313 -6.44 -5.46 -12.91
CA TYR A 313 -6.33 -4.51 -11.79
C TYR A 313 -5.35 -3.38 -12.11
N PRO A 314 -5.42 -2.24 -11.38
CA PRO A 314 -4.44 -1.19 -11.55
C PRO A 314 -3.07 -1.70 -11.10
N SER A 315 -2.06 -1.60 -11.97
CA SER A 315 -0.72 -2.11 -11.71
C SER A 315 0.35 -1.32 -12.49
N HIS A 316 1.61 -1.51 -12.12
CA HIS A 316 2.75 -1.02 -12.90
C HIS A 316 2.98 -1.86 -14.16
N ALA A 317 3.87 -1.41 -15.05
CA ALA A 317 4.17 -2.07 -16.32
C ALA A 317 4.69 -3.51 -16.17
N SER A 318 5.41 -3.82 -15.08
CA SER A 318 5.90 -5.16 -14.74
C SER A 318 4.80 -6.10 -14.22
N ARG A 319 3.58 -5.59 -14.01
CA ARG A 319 2.44 -6.25 -13.33
C ARG A 319 2.81 -6.69 -11.91
N GLN A 320 1.80 -7.12 -11.16
CA GLN A 320 1.95 -7.67 -9.81
C GLN A 320 1.48 -9.12 -9.83
N GLY A 321 2.04 -9.91 -10.75
CA GLY A 321 1.70 -11.30 -10.97
C GLY A 321 0.71 -11.54 -12.12
N ARG A 322 0.53 -12.82 -12.46
CA ARG A 322 -0.21 -13.28 -13.65
C ARG A 322 -1.60 -13.79 -13.31
N TRP A 323 -2.47 -12.89 -12.86
CA TRP A 323 -3.88 -13.19 -12.62
C TRP A 323 -4.75 -11.97 -12.91
N ASN A 324 -6.06 -12.20 -12.92
CA ASN A 324 -7.10 -11.18 -12.89
C ASN A 324 -7.75 -11.18 -11.51
N ILE A 325 -8.57 -10.17 -11.24
CA ILE A 325 -9.27 -9.99 -9.96
C ILE A 325 -10.78 -9.91 -10.14
N TYR A 326 -11.47 -9.82 -9.01
CA TYR A 326 -12.92 -9.71 -8.89
C TYR A 326 -13.28 -8.51 -8.01
N GLY A 327 -14.41 -7.89 -8.31
CA GLY A 327 -14.98 -6.79 -7.53
C GLY A 327 -15.54 -7.30 -6.20
N ILE A 328 -15.55 -6.44 -5.19
CA ILE A 328 -16.02 -6.78 -3.84
C ILE A 328 -17.34 -6.13 -3.47
N PHE A 329 -17.94 -5.36 -4.38
CA PHE A 329 -19.32 -4.82 -4.34
C PHE A 329 -19.73 -4.17 -3.02
N LEU A 330 -18.87 -3.33 -2.43
CA LEU A 330 -19.09 -2.78 -1.09
C LEU A 330 -20.37 -1.93 -1.00
N PRO A 331 -21.10 -1.98 0.14
CA PRO A 331 -22.26 -1.15 0.36
C PRO A 331 -21.87 0.32 0.60
N ASP A 332 -22.81 1.23 0.35
CA ASP A 332 -22.60 2.68 0.36
C ASP A 332 -22.03 3.23 1.66
N ASP A 333 -22.44 2.69 2.81
CA ASP A 333 -21.93 3.10 4.13
C ASP A 333 -20.46 2.72 4.33
N VAL A 334 -20.03 1.57 3.80
CA VAL A 334 -18.62 1.15 3.84
C VAL A 334 -17.80 1.95 2.83
N LEU A 335 -18.31 2.18 1.63
CA LEU A 335 -17.63 3.01 0.62
C LEU A 335 -17.35 4.43 1.12
N ARG A 336 -18.33 5.09 1.78
CA ARG A 336 -18.12 6.42 2.37
C ARG A 336 -16.98 6.44 3.39
N LYS A 337 -16.89 5.42 4.25
CA LYS A 337 -15.83 5.31 5.26
C LYS A 337 -14.45 5.13 4.63
N VAL A 338 -14.35 4.16 3.71
CA VAL A 338 -13.09 3.80 3.03
C VAL A 338 -12.60 4.96 2.16
N TYR A 339 -13.47 5.55 1.35
CA TYR A 339 -13.09 6.64 0.46
C TYR A 339 -12.74 7.93 1.19
N ARG A 340 -13.35 8.21 2.34
CA ARG A 340 -13.34 9.58 2.87
C ARG A 340 -13.29 9.70 4.37
N GLU A 341 -14.30 9.16 5.07
CA GLU A 341 -14.51 9.52 6.47
C GLU A 341 -13.34 9.09 7.37
N ASN A 342 -12.69 7.97 7.06
CA ASN A 342 -11.53 7.51 7.82
C ASN A 342 -10.31 8.42 7.61
N ALA A 343 -10.05 8.89 6.39
CA ALA A 343 -8.97 9.83 6.11
C ALA A 343 -9.20 11.18 6.80
N LEU A 344 -10.45 11.68 6.83
CA LEU A 344 -10.82 12.90 7.56
C LEU A 344 -10.67 12.79 9.08
N LYS A 345 -10.60 11.58 9.65
CA LYS A 345 -10.22 11.37 11.06
C LYS A 345 -8.75 11.67 11.31
N LEU A 346 -7.90 11.47 10.31
CA LEU A 346 -6.46 11.72 10.38
C LEU A 346 -6.08 13.14 9.94
N MET A 347 -6.96 13.81 9.19
CA MET A 347 -6.76 15.16 8.65
C MET A 347 -7.89 16.10 9.08
N PRO A 348 -7.98 16.47 10.37
CA PRO A 348 -9.10 17.26 10.89
C PRO A 348 -9.22 18.66 10.28
N HIS A 349 -8.14 19.20 9.68
CA HIS A 349 -8.15 20.49 8.96
C HIS A 349 -8.98 20.48 7.66
N LEU A 350 -9.39 19.30 7.17
CA LEU A 350 -10.24 19.14 5.99
C LEU A 350 -11.73 18.96 6.31
N ARG A 351 -12.10 18.99 7.60
CA ARG A 351 -13.48 18.75 8.06
C ARG A 351 -14.39 19.96 7.94
#